data_AF-A0A2E2B1U2-F1
#
_entry.id   AF-A0A2E2B1U2-F1
#
_cell.length_a   1.000
_cell.length_b   1.000
_cell.length_c   1.000
_cell.angle_alpha   90.00
_cell.angle_beta   90.00
_cell.angle_gamma   90.00
#
_symmetry.space_group_name_H-M   'P 1'
#
loop_
_entity.id
_entity.type
_entity.pdbx_description
1 polymer ?
#
loop_
_entity_poly.entity_id
_entity_poly.type
_entity_poly.pdbx_seq_one_letter_code
_entity_poly.pdbx_strand_id
1 'polypeptide(L)'
;MSIFLDTGPEGRIELALVQRSLLLDKKPSILRWHMAYWVFSAIDLFLTIASFRIGGLEMNPIANWFYMQFGISALVVYKVMMVILITMQIGYIGKYKPLWAKRIYTFGIATLVLASTLSLCQTIWFIYEYGWSTFKSAIQLAL
;
A
#
# COMPACT_ATOMS: atom_id res chain seq x y z
N MET A 1 15.66 -38.62 -4.64
CA MET A 1 17.05 -39.02 -4.36
C MET A 1 17.38 -38.64 -2.92
N SER A 2 17.05 -39.53 -1.98
CA SER A 2 17.21 -39.36 -0.54
C SER A 2 18.61 -39.83 -0.13
N ILE A 3 19.58 -38.91 -0.13
CA ILE A 3 20.95 -39.16 0.35
C ILE A 3 21.07 -38.91 1.87
N PHE A 4 19.99 -38.47 2.51
CA PHE A 4 19.92 -38.40 3.96
C PHE A 4 19.46 -39.74 4.49
N LEU A 5 20.34 -40.50 5.14
CA LEU A 5 20.09 -41.32 6.34
C LEU A 5 21.25 -42.30 6.57
N ASP A 6 22.46 -41.79 6.87
CA ASP A 6 23.39 -42.54 7.75
C ASP A 6 24.41 -41.64 8.46
N THR A 7 24.03 -40.40 8.75
CA THR A 7 24.85 -39.56 9.63
C THR A 7 24.48 -39.87 11.07
N GLY A 8 25.45 -40.32 11.87
CA GLY A 8 25.33 -40.49 13.32
C GLY A 8 24.81 -39.23 14.04
N PRO A 9 24.58 -39.30 15.36
CA PRO A 9 23.99 -38.20 16.13
C PRO A 9 24.70 -36.85 15.90
N GLU A 10 26.01 -36.84 15.67
CA GLU A 10 26.80 -35.64 15.38
C GLU A 10 26.44 -34.97 14.04
N GLY A 11 26.28 -35.74 12.95
CA GLY A 11 25.91 -35.17 11.65
C GLY A 11 24.47 -34.65 11.60
N ARG A 12 23.58 -35.13 12.49
CA ARG A 12 22.25 -34.53 12.66
C ARG A 12 22.33 -33.14 13.32
N ILE A 13 23.30 -32.93 14.21
CA ILE A 13 23.52 -31.64 14.89
C ILE A 13 24.07 -30.62 13.90
N GLU A 14 25.06 -31.01 13.09
CA GLU A 14 25.59 -30.13 12.03
C GLU A 14 24.50 -29.73 11.03
N LEU A 15 23.67 -30.68 10.60
CA LEU A 15 22.57 -30.36 9.69
C LEU A 15 21.57 -29.39 10.31
N ALA A 16 21.21 -29.58 11.58
CA ALA A 16 20.31 -28.68 12.29
C ALA A 16 20.89 -27.27 12.43
N LEU A 17 22.19 -27.15 12.67
CA LEU A 17 22.91 -25.87 12.74
C LEU A 17 22.96 -25.16 11.39
N VAL A 18 23.26 -25.88 10.31
CA VAL A 18 23.27 -25.35 8.94
C VAL A 18 21.86 -24.93 8.50
N GLN A 19 20.86 -25.74 8.80
CA GLN A 19 19.47 -25.39 8.49
C GLN A 19 19.02 -24.17 9.29
N ARG A 20 19.44 -24.05 10.55
CA ARG A 20 19.19 -22.85 11.38
C ARG A 20 19.91 -21.62 10.84
N SER A 21 21.16 -21.73 10.39
CA SER A 21 21.89 -20.59 9.80
C SER A 21 21.26 -20.16 8.47
N LEU A 22 20.86 -21.10 7.61
CA LEU A 22 20.13 -20.82 6.37
C LEU A 22 18.76 -20.18 6.63
N LEU A 23 18.05 -20.61 7.68
CA LEU A 23 16.78 -20.00 8.09
C LEU A 23 16.97 -18.59 8.68
N LEU A 24 18.07 -18.36 9.40
CA LEU A 24 18.45 -17.05 9.92
C LEU A 24 18.91 -16.09 8.81
N ASP A 25 19.54 -16.61 7.76
CA ASP A 25 20.02 -15.83 6.62
C ASP A 25 18.91 -15.48 5.62
N LYS A 26 17.76 -16.17 5.70
CA LYS A 26 16.54 -15.85 4.94
C LYS A 26 15.86 -14.61 5.51
N LYS A 27 16.53 -13.47 5.37
CA LYS A 27 16.05 -12.14 5.77
C LYS A 27 14.65 -11.94 5.17
N PRO A 28 13.59 -11.82 5.98
CA PRO A 28 12.24 -11.66 5.44
C PRO A 28 12.21 -10.41 4.59
N SER A 29 12.04 -10.56 3.28
CA SER A 29 12.11 -9.42 2.36
C SER A 29 10.88 -8.54 2.55
N ILE A 30 11.08 -7.44 3.29
CA ILE A 30 10.08 -6.38 3.50
C ILE A 30 9.74 -5.69 2.16
N LEU A 31 10.57 -5.89 1.13
CA LEU A 31 10.39 -5.37 -0.23
C LEU A 31 9.00 -5.66 -0.82
N ARG A 32 8.48 -6.89 -0.63
CA ARG A 32 7.13 -7.24 -1.13
C ARG A 32 6.05 -6.34 -0.53
N TRP A 33 6.17 -6.00 0.74
CA TRP A 33 5.24 -5.11 1.44
C TRP A 33 5.39 -3.65 1.00
N HIS A 34 6.63 -3.19 0.73
CA HIS A 34 6.85 -1.86 0.15
C HIS A 34 6.19 -1.74 -1.23
N MET A 35 6.40 -2.72 -2.11
CA MET A 35 5.82 -2.74 -3.45
C MET A 35 4.29 -2.77 -3.39
N ALA A 36 3.72 -3.65 -2.54
CA ALA A 36 2.27 -3.71 -2.35
C ALA A 36 1.72 -2.36 -1.85
N TYR A 37 2.34 -1.76 -0.83
CA TYR A 37 1.92 -0.47 -0.30
C TYR A 37 1.93 0.62 -1.38
N TRP A 38 3.00 0.71 -2.18
CA TRP A 38 3.09 1.66 -3.30
C TRP A 38 1.98 1.46 -4.33
N VAL A 39 1.69 0.23 -4.73
CA VAL A 39 0.63 -0.08 -5.69
C VAL A 39 -0.74 0.35 -5.14
N PHE A 40 -1.06 -0.01 -3.90
CA PHE A 40 -2.33 0.37 -3.28
C PHE A 40 -2.43 1.87 -3.06
N SER A 41 -1.35 2.56 -2.71
CA SER A 41 -1.33 4.02 -2.59
C SER A 41 -1.54 4.71 -3.95
N ALA A 42 -1.00 4.16 -5.04
CA ALA A 42 -1.24 4.70 -6.37
C ALA A 42 -2.71 4.53 -6.79
N ILE A 43 -3.30 3.35 -6.55
CA ILE A 43 -4.72 3.10 -6.81
C ILE A 43 -5.60 4.06 -6.00
N ASP A 44 -5.32 4.22 -4.71
CA ASP A 44 -6.02 5.17 -3.84
C ASP A 44 -5.97 6.59 -4.42
N LEU A 45 -4.76 7.05 -4.77
CA LEU A 45 -4.58 8.37 -5.37
C LEU A 45 -5.39 8.57 -6.66
N PHE A 46 -5.40 7.58 -7.57
CA PHE A 46 -6.20 7.66 -8.79
C PHE A 46 -7.70 7.74 -8.49
N LEU A 47 -8.20 6.92 -7.57
CA LEU A 47 -9.61 6.91 -7.18
C LEU A 47 -10.01 8.20 -6.46
N THR A 48 -9.14 8.75 -5.63
CA THR A 48 -9.32 10.06 -5.00
C THR A 48 -9.45 11.16 -6.02
N ILE A 49 -8.55 11.21 -7.00
CA ILE A 49 -8.61 12.21 -8.07
C ILE A 49 -9.93 12.06 -8.83
N ALA A 50 -10.31 10.85 -9.22
CA ALA A 50 -11.57 10.60 -9.90
C ALA A 50 -12.78 11.04 -9.05
N SER A 51 -12.80 10.69 -7.76
CA SER A 51 -13.87 11.04 -6.82
C SER A 51 -14.02 12.55 -6.65
N PHE A 52 -12.92 13.29 -6.43
CA PHE A 52 -13.01 14.76 -6.30
C PHE A 52 -13.48 15.44 -7.58
N ARG A 53 -13.13 14.91 -8.76
CA ARG A 53 -13.56 15.48 -10.05
C ARG A 53 -15.06 15.36 -10.29
N ILE A 54 -15.70 14.36 -9.71
CA ILE A 54 -17.16 14.18 -9.77
C ILE A 54 -17.89 14.86 -8.60
N GLY A 55 -17.20 15.72 -7.85
CA GLY A 55 -17.77 16.43 -6.69
C GLY A 55 -17.85 15.57 -5.42
N GLY A 56 -17.10 14.47 -5.38
CA GLY A 56 -17.01 13.62 -4.21
C GLY A 56 -16.22 14.25 -3.05
N LEU A 57 -16.62 13.90 -1.83
CA LEU A 57 -15.89 14.22 -0.60
C LEU A 57 -15.00 13.05 -0.19
N GLU A 58 -13.75 13.33 0.19
CA GLU A 58 -12.94 12.32 0.88
C GLU A 58 -13.29 12.22 2.36
N MET A 59 -13.11 11.04 2.94
CA MET A 59 -13.24 10.87 4.39
C MET A 59 -12.08 11.44 5.17
N ASN A 60 -10.93 11.68 4.53
CA ASN A 60 -9.77 12.24 5.18
C ASN A 60 -9.92 13.78 5.29
N PRO A 61 -10.14 14.34 6.50
CA PRO A 61 -10.38 15.77 6.66
C PRO A 61 -9.17 16.61 6.27
N ILE A 62 -7.95 16.06 6.40
CA ILE A 62 -6.71 16.76 5.99
C ILE A 62 -6.65 16.83 4.46
N ALA A 63 -7.02 15.75 3.77
CA ALA A 63 -7.07 15.74 2.30
C ALA A 63 -8.11 16.74 1.78
N ASN A 64 -9.31 16.78 2.36
CA ASN A 64 -10.33 17.77 2.01
C ASN A 64 -9.84 19.20 2.26
N TRP A 65 -9.18 19.45 3.39
CA TRP A 65 -8.65 20.77 3.70
C TRP A 65 -7.60 21.21 2.66
N PHE A 66 -6.65 20.33 2.30
CA PHE A 66 -5.68 20.62 1.24
C PHE A 66 -6.32 20.88 -0.11
N TYR A 67 -7.31 20.07 -0.48
CA TYR A 67 -8.07 20.24 -1.72
C TYR A 67 -8.80 21.59 -1.75
N MET A 68 -9.47 21.97 -0.67
CA MET A 68 -10.21 23.24 -0.59
C MET A 68 -9.29 24.47 -0.65
N GLN A 69 -8.09 24.39 -0.09
CA GLN A 69 -7.16 25.53 -0.03
C GLN A 69 -6.31 25.67 -1.29
N PHE A 70 -5.85 24.56 -1.87
CA PHE A 70 -4.81 24.56 -2.89
C PHE A 70 -5.17 23.76 -4.16
N GLY A 71 -6.35 23.15 -4.19
CA GLY A 71 -6.83 22.36 -5.32
C GLY A 71 -6.19 20.97 -5.44
N ILE A 72 -6.44 20.33 -6.58
CA ILE A 72 -6.10 18.92 -6.84
C ILE A 72 -4.59 18.71 -6.89
N SER A 73 -3.85 19.63 -7.52
CA SER A 73 -2.39 19.50 -7.66
C SER A 73 -1.69 19.38 -6.31
N ALA A 74 -2.09 20.19 -5.33
CA ALA A 74 -1.53 20.15 -3.99
C ALA A 74 -1.94 18.89 -3.21
N LEU A 75 -3.17 18.41 -3.39
CA LEU A 75 -3.62 17.14 -2.82
C LEU A 75 -2.77 15.96 -3.31
N VAL A 76 -2.46 15.94 -4.62
CA VAL A 76 -1.60 14.91 -5.22
C VAL A 76 -0.20 14.96 -4.61
N VAL A 77 0.42 16.15 -4.55
CA VAL A 77 1.74 16.33 -3.94
C VAL A 77 1.74 15.89 -2.48
N TYR A 78 0.72 16.27 -1.71
CA TYR A 78 0.57 15.86 -0.31
C TYR A 78 0.52 14.33 -0.17
N LYS A 79 -0.35 13.64 -0.93
CA LYS A 79 -0.46 12.17 -0.85
C LYS A 79 0.85 11.48 -1.25
N VAL A 80 1.52 11.94 -2.32
CA VAL A 80 2.82 11.37 -2.75
C VAL A 80 3.89 11.56 -1.68
N MET A 81 4.00 12.75 -1.09
CA MET A 81 4.95 13.03 -0.01
C MET A 81 4.69 12.16 1.22
N MET A 82 3.42 11.97 1.60
CA MET A 82 3.05 11.11 2.72
C MET A 82 3.43 9.65 2.47
N VAL A 83 3.22 9.12 1.26
CA VAL A 83 3.61 7.75 0.89
C VAL A 83 5.11 7.57 1.00
N ILE A 84 5.90 8.53 0.50
CA ILE A 84 7.37 8.49 0.59
C ILE A 84 7.81 8.51 2.06
N LEU A 85 7.28 9.44 2.86
CA LEU A 85 7.63 9.57 4.28
C LEU A 85 7.30 8.30 5.07
N ILE A 86 6.09 7.75 4.90
CA ILE A 86 5.66 6.52 5.58
C ILE A 86 6.54 5.34 5.14
N THR A 87 6.82 5.22 3.84
CA THR A 87 7.67 4.15 3.31
C THR A 87 9.08 4.23 3.91
N MET A 88 9.68 5.43 3.97
CA MET A 88 11.00 5.64 4.57
C MET A 88 11.01 5.29 6.07
N GLN A 89 10.01 5.74 6.84
CA GLN A 89 9.90 5.45 8.27
C GLN A 89 9.74 3.95 8.53
N ILE A 90 8.85 3.27 7.80
CA ILE A 90 8.66 1.83 7.97
C ILE A 90 9.88 1.06 7.48
N GLY A 91 10.56 1.52 6.43
CA GLY A 91 11.84 0.98 5.98
C GLY A 91 12.92 1.05 7.07
N TYR A 92 13.02 2.19 7.76
CA TYR A 92 13.92 2.36 8.89
C TYR A 92 13.56 1.43 10.07
N ILE A 93 12.28 1.38 10.47
CA ILE A 93 11.79 0.46 11.51
C ILE A 93 12.07 -0.99 11.12
N GLY A 94 11.90 -1.33 9.83
CA GLY A 94 12.10 -2.66 9.28
C GLY A 94 13.53 -3.18 9.41
N LYS A 95 14.53 -2.29 9.48
CA LYS A 95 15.93 -2.68 9.75
C LYS A 95 16.12 -3.25 11.15
N TYR A 96 15.38 -2.75 12.14
CA TYR A 96 15.52 -3.14 13.55
C TYR A 96 14.43 -4.12 14.02
N LYS A 97 13.20 -3.97 13.50
CA LYS A 97 12.00 -4.70 13.94
C LYS A 97 11.16 -5.11 12.73
N PRO A 98 11.57 -6.13 11.96
CA PRO A 98 10.90 -6.52 10.71
C PRO A 98 9.46 -7.00 10.90
N LEU A 99 9.14 -7.65 12.01
CA LEU A 99 7.79 -8.09 12.36
C LEU A 99 6.84 -6.90 12.56
N TRP A 100 7.31 -5.84 13.23
CA TRP A 100 6.53 -4.62 13.43
C TRP A 100 6.30 -3.87 12.12
N ALA A 101 7.35 -3.73 11.30
CA ALA A 101 7.23 -3.12 9.98
C ALA A 101 6.17 -3.82 9.11
N LYS A 102 6.14 -5.17 9.12
CA LYS A 102 5.09 -5.93 8.42
C LYS A 102 3.69 -5.60 8.94
N ARG A 103 3.49 -5.60 10.26
CA ARG A 103 2.18 -5.28 10.86
C ARG A 103 1.70 -3.87 10.49
N ILE A 104 2.60 -2.89 10.52
CA ILE A 104 2.29 -1.52 10.12
C ILE A 104 1.92 -1.47 8.63
N TYR A 105 2.68 -2.15 7.76
CA TYR A 105 2.33 -2.25 6.34
C TYR A 105 0.98 -2.91 6.11
N THR A 106 0.68 -4.02 6.78
CA THR A 106 -0.61 -4.71 6.65
C THR A 106 -1.76 -3.79 7.06
N PHE A 107 -1.61 -3.07 8.17
CA PHE A 107 -2.62 -2.10 8.62
C PHE A 107 -2.78 -0.93 7.64
N GLY A 108 -1.66 -0.38 7.14
CA GLY A 108 -1.67 0.67 6.13
C GLY A 108 -2.33 0.23 4.82
N ILE A 109 -2.06 -0.99 4.36
CA ILE A 109 -2.70 -1.56 3.16
C ILE A 109 -4.19 -1.79 3.41
N ALA A 110 -4.59 -2.33 4.57
CA ALA A 110 -6.00 -2.55 4.89
C ALA A 110 -6.80 -1.25 4.91
N THR A 111 -6.23 -0.19 5.50
CA THR A 111 -6.84 1.15 5.51
C THR A 111 -6.92 1.76 4.11
N LEU A 112 -5.87 1.62 3.28
CA LEU A 112 -5.91 2.02 1.87
C LEU A 112 -6.99 1.27 1.08
N VAL A 113 -7.08 -0.06 1.23
CA VAL A 113 -8.11 -0.87 0.56
C VAL A 113 -9.50 -0.41 0.95
N LEU A 114 -9.74 -0.12 2.23
CA LEU A 114 -11.02 0.42 2.70
C LEU A 114 -11.34 1.76 2.01
N ALA A 115 -10.41 2.72 2.09
CA ALA A 115 -10.58 4.06 1.52
C ALA A 115 -10.79 4.03 -0.01
N SER A 116 -10.01 3.20 -0.71
CA SER A 116 -10.12 2.98 -2.15
C SER A 116 -11.45 2.33 -2.52
N THR A 117 -11.92 1.34 -1.73
CA THR A 117 -13.23 0.71 -1.97
C THR A 117 -14.37 1.72 -1.85
N LEU A 118 -14.31 2.59 -0.85
CA LEU A 118 -15.32 3.64 -0.65
C LEU A 118 -15.32 4.65 -1.80
N SER A 119 -14.13 5.09 -2.23
CA SER A 119 -13.97 5.99 -3.38
C SER A 119 -14.47 5.34 -4.69
N LEU A 120 -14.24 4.03 -4.85
CA LEU A 120 -14.75 3.26 -5.98
C LEU A 120 -16.28 3.16 -5.95
N CYS A 121 -16.88 2.84 -4.80
CA CYS A 121 -18.34 2.80 -4.63
C CYS A 121 -18.98 4.15 -4.97
N GLN A 122 -18.38 5.24 -4.52
CA GLN A 122 -18.84 6.60 -4.84
C GLN A 122 -18.77 6.90 -6.34
N THR A 123 -17.67 6.49 -6.99
CA THR A 123 -17.50 6.65 -8.44
C THR A 123 -18.54 5.85 -9.23
N ILE A 124 -18.77 4.59 -8.83
CA ILE A 124 -19.78 3.71 -9.46
C ILE A 124 -21.18 4.28 -9.26
N TRP A 125 -21.50 4.74 -8.05
CA TRP A 125 -22.79 5.36 -7.74
C TRP A 125 -23.04 6.59 -8.61
N PHE A 126 -22.04 7.46 -8.77
CA PHE A 126 -22.14 8.63 -9.64
C PHE A 126 -22.37 8.24 -11.11
N ILE A 127 -21.64 7.23 -11.62
CA ILE A 127 -21.83 6.74 -12.99
C ILE A 127 -23.24 6.18 -13.19
N TYR A 128 -23.77 5.48 -12.19
CA TYR A 128 -25.13 4.93 -12.23
C TYR A 128 -26.19 6.04 -12.26
N GLU A 129 -26.04 7.08 -11.44
CA GLU A 129 -27.00 8.18 -11.30
C GLU A 129 -26.97 9.15 -12.50
N TYR A 130 -25.77 9.57 -12.92
CA TYR A 130 -25.59 10.65 -13.91
C TYR A 130 -25.17 10.17 -15.31
N GLY A 131 -24.87 8.87 -15.45
CA GLY A 131 -24.47 8.27 -16.71
C GLY A 131 -22.97 8.42 -17.03
N TRP A 132 -22.48 7.47 -17.84
CA TRP A 132 -21.07 7.39 -18.23
C TRP A 132 -20.58 8.57 -19.08
N SER A 133 -21.46 9.19 -19.87
CA SER A 133 -21.13 10.38 -20.68
C SER A 133 -20.76 11.57 -19.79
N THR A 134 -21.57 11.83 -18.75
CA THR A 134 -21.32 12.91 -17.77
C THR A 134 -20.03 12.66 -17.00
N PHE A 135 -19.79 11.41 -16.58
CA PHE A 135 -18.54 11.02 -15.93
C PHE A 135 -17.31 11.30 -16.82
N LYS A 136 -17.35 10.88 -18.09
CA LYS A 136 -16.27 11.14 -19.05
C LYS A 136 -16.01 12.62 -19.22
N SER A 137 -17.07 13.42 -19.39
CA SER A 137 -16.95 14.88 -19.52
C SER A 137 -16.33 15.50 -18.26
N ALA A 138 -16.74 15.07 -17.07
CA ALA A 138 -16.18 15.55 -15.79
C ALA A 138 -14.69 15.25 -15.63
N ILE A 139 -14.23 14.10 -16.14
CA ILE A 139 -12.79 13.76 -16.15
C ILE A 139 -12.03 14.50 -17.25
N GLN A 140 -12.63 14.74 -18.42
CA GLN A 140 -11.97 15.38 -19.56
C GLN A 140 -11.83 16.90 -19.44
N LEU A 141 -12.82 17.60 -18.87
CA LEU A 141 -12.78 19.05 -18.61
C LEU A 141 -11.69 19.48 -17.60
N ALA A 142 -10.93 18.52 -17.11
CA ALA A 142 -10.09 18.58 -15.95
C ALA A 142 -8.60 18.34 -16.25
N LEU A 143 -8.28 17.92 -17.48
CA LEU A 143 -6.93 17.80 -18.07
C LEU A 143 -6.59 19.09 -18.82
#